data_AF-A8RKM5-F1
#
_entry.id   AF-A8RKM5-F1
#
_cell.length_a   1.000
_cell.length_b   1.000
_cell.length_c   1.000
_cell.angle_alpha   90.00
_cell.angle_beta   90.00
_cell.angle_gamma   90.00
#
_symmetry.space_group_name_H-M   'P 1'
#
loop_
_entity.id
_entity.type
_entity.pdbx_description
1 polymer ?
#
loop_
_entity_poly.entity_id
_entity_poly.type
_entity_poly.pdbx_seq_one_letter_code
_entity_poly.pdbx_strand_id
1 'polypeptide(L)'
;MDGIMSGFRTAAPSEIGGLKVISISDYKESLIKYGDGRETIIKLPKSDVMKFTLEGNVSMVARPSGTEPKLKLYFSICADTEADAKQLEMKIKEDIEKVLL
;
A
#
# COMPACT_ATOMS: atom_id res chain seq x y z
N MET A 1 8.48 -2.17 -14.46
CA MET A 1 8.21 -2.16 -13.00
C MET A 1 8.22 -0.72 -12.47
N ASP A 2 9.23 0.06 -12.84
CA ASP A 2 9.38 1.47 -12.45
C ASP A 2 8.12 2.32 -12.71
N GLY A 3 7.40 2.07 -13.81
CA GLY A 3 6.13 2.76 -14.10
C GLY A 3 5.04 2.54 -13.05
N ILE A 4 4.89 1.32 -12.52
CA ILE A 4 3.86 1.00 -11.53
C ILE A 4 4.19 1.64 -10.17
N MET A 5 5.43 1.48 -9.70
CA MET A 5 5.86 2.09 -8.44
C MET A 5 5.89 3.63 -8.53
N SER A 6 6.14 4.19 -9.71
CA SER A 6 5.99 5.64 -9.95
C SER A 6 4.52 6.07 -9.94
N GLY A 7 3.63 5.26 -10.51
CA GLY A 7 2.18 5.46 -10.46
C GLY A 7 1.68 5.55 -9.03
N PHE A 8 2.08 4.62 -8.17
CA PHE A 8 1.74 4.67 -6.74
C PHE A 8 2.26 5.92 -6.02
N ARG A 9 3.38 6.52 -6.44
CA ARG A 9 3.92 7.75 -5.84
C ARG A 9 3.24 9.01 -6.31
N THR A 10 2.84 9.04 -7.58
CA THR A 10 2.29 10.24 -8.24
C THR A 10 0.77 10.31 -8.16
N ALA A 11 0.11 9.16 -8.11
CA ALA A 11 -1.34 9.01 -8.05
C ALA A 11 -1.71 7.92 -7.04
N ALA A 12 -1.28 8.10 -5.79
CA ALA A 12 -1.66 7.19 -4.71
C ALA A 12 -3.19 7.17 -4.52
N PRO A 13 -3.82 6.00 -4.39
CA PRO A 13 -5.24 5.93 -4.06
C PRO A 13 -5.50 6.51 -2.67
N SER A 14 -6.65 7.17 -2.50
CA SER A 14 -7.12 7.64 -1.18
C SER A 14 -7.88 6.56 -0.40
N GLU A 15 -8.27 5.49 -1.09
CA GLU A 15 -9.05 4.36 -0.58
C GLU A 15 -8.62 3.07 -1.29
N ILE A 16 -8.59 1.94 -0.57
CA ILE A 16 -8.30 0.61 -1.12
C ILE A 16 -9.28 -0.39 -0.49
N GLY A 17 -10.06 -1.10 -1.31
CA GLY A 17 -10.99 -2.12 -0.83
C GLY A 17 -12.13 -1.58 0.04
N GLY A 18 -12.54 -0.33 -0.16
CA GLY A 18 -13.50 0.35 0.70
C GLY A 18 -12.90 1.07 1.91
N LEU A 19 -11.58 0.95 2.13
CA LEU A 19 -10.91 1.47 3.34
C LEU A 19 -10.05 2.68 3.05
N LYS A 20 -10.22 3.74 3.84
CA LYS A 20 -9.44 4.97 3.70
C LYS A 20 -7.94 4.72 3.97
N VAL A 21 -7.08 5.28 3.13
CA VAL A 21 -5.64 5.34 3.36
C VAL A 21 -5.33 6.38 4.44
N ILE A 22 -4.83 5.93 5.59
CA ILE A 22 -4.49 6.81 6.72
C ILE A 22 -3.07 7.36 6.64
N SER A 23 -2.16 6.61 6.03
CA SER A 23 -0.78 7.05 5.81
C SER A 23 -0.09 6.24 4.71
N ILE A 24 0.86 6.87 4.03
CA ILE A 24 1.73 6.24 3.04
C ILE A 24 3.16 6.38 3.53
N SER A 25 3.85 5.27 3.72
CA SER A 25 5.29 5.24 4.00
C SER A 25 6.04 4.90 2.72
N ASP A 26 6.81 5.86 2.19
CA ASP A 26 7.72 5.65 1.07
C ASP A 26 9.15 5.51 1.60
N TYR A 27 9.64 4.27 1.58
CA TYR A 27 10.97 3.95 2.08
C TYR A 27 12.08 4.42 1.13
N LYS A 28 11.76 4.75 -0.12
CA LYS A 28 12.74 5.28 -1.09
C LYS A 28 12.99 6.77 -0.82
N GLU A 29 11.92 7.50 -0.52
CA GLU A 29 11.96 8.91 -0.16
C GLU A 29 12.22 9.14 1.34
N SER A 30 12.26 8.07 2.14
CA SER A 30 12.42 8.11 3.60
C SER A 30 11.37 8.98 4.28
N LEU A 31 10.11 8.89 3.83
CA LEU A 31 9.03 9.78 4.24
C LEU A 31 7.73 9.01 4.51
N ILE A 32 7.07 9.37 5.61
CA ILE A 32 5.67 9.00 5.89
C ILE A 32 4.81 10.22 5.66
N LYS A 33 3.80 10.12 4.80
CA LYS A 33 2.75 11.13 4.62
C LYS A 33 1.46 10.64 5.27
N TYR A 34 0.84 11.46 6.11
CA TYR A 34 -0.42 11.14 6.77
C TYR A 34 -1.59 11.79 6.02
N GLY A 35 -2.79 11.21 6.16
CA GLY A 35 -4.00 11.74 5.51
C GLY A 35 -4.43 13.14 5.96
N ASP A 36 -3.86 13.64 7.06
CA ASP A 36 -4.05 15.01 7.58
C ASP A 36 -2.97 16.00 7.11
N GLY A 37 -2.07 15.57 6.21
CA GLY A 37 -1.00 16.40 5.66
C GLY A 37 0.26 16.46 6.51
N ARG A 38 0.31 15.81 7.68
CA ARG A 38 1.57 15.67 8.44
C ARG A 38 2.56 14.80 7.68
N GLU A 39 3.84 15.04 7.93
CA GLU A 39 4.94 14.23 7.40
C GLU A 39 5.96 13.86 8.48
N THR A 40 6.53 12.65 8.40
CA THR A 40 7.57 12.16 9.32
C THR A 40 8.70 11.49 8.54
N ILE A 41 9.94 11.67 8.98
CA ILE A 41 11.12 11.04 8.38
C ILE A 41 11.26 9.58 8.83
N ILE A 42 11.50 8.68 7.87
CA ILE A 42 11.83 7.27 8.12
C ILE A 42 13.36 7.14 8.27
N LYS A 43 13.83 6.67 9.43
CA LYS A 43 15.27 6.46 9.73
C LYS A 43 15.81 5.07 9.34
N LEU A 44 15.09 4.35 8.48
CA LEU A 44 15.48 3.04 7.97
C LEU A 44 16.24 3.18 6.65
N PRO A 45 17.04 2.16 6.25
CA PRO A 45 17.69 2.15 4.95
C PRO A 45 16.70 2.35 3.80
N LYS A 46 17.13 3.08 2.76
CA LYS A 46 16.31 3.32 1.58
C LYS A 46 16.05 2.03 0.81
N SER A 47 14.83 1.85 0.35
CA SER A 47 14.42 0.72 -0.49
C SER A 47 13.20 1.12 -1.32
N ASP A 48 13.04 0.55 -2.52
CA ASP A 48 11.84 0.80 -3.34
C ASP A 48 10.64 0.02 -2.79
N VAL A 49 10.16 0.47 -1.64
CA VAL A 49 9.04 -0.11 -0.91
C VAL A 49 8.07 1.01 -0.58
N MET A 50 6.80 0.75 -0.77
CA MET A 50 5.73 1.62 -0.29
C MET A 50 4.78 0.83 0.60
N LYS A 51 4.42 1.40 1.74
CA LYS A 51 3.39 0.85 2.63
C LYS A 51 2.21 1.81 2.70
N PHE A 52 1.03 1.29 2.41
CA PHE A 52 -0.25 1.95 2.59
C PHE A 52 -0.86 1.40 3.87
N THR A 53 -0.92 2.23 4.90
CA THR A 53 -1.69 1.90 6.11
C THR A 53 -3.11 2.38 5.89
N LEU A 54 -4.07 1.49 6.06
CA LEU A 54 -5.50 1.76 5.92
C LEU A 54 -6.15 1.82 7.31
N GLU A 55 -7.39 2.28 7.36
CA GLU A 55 -8.19 2.16 8.59
C GLU A 55 -8.42 0.69 8.98
N GLY A 56 -8.83 0.45 10.23
CA GLY A 56 -9.11 -0.91 10.71
C GLY A 56 -7.87 -1.80 10.89
N ASN A 57 -6.68 -1.22 11.07
CA ASN A 57 -5.41 -1.96 11.19
C ASN A 57 -5.06 -2.83 9.97
N VAL A 58 -5.51 -2.40 8.80
CA VAL A 58 -5.22 -3.06 7.52
C VAL A 58 -4.04 -2.37 6.84
N SER A 59 -3.22 -3.10 6.09
CA SER A 59 -2.18 -2.48 5.27
C SER A 59 -1.86 -3.26 4.00
N MET A 60 -1.39 -2.52 2.99
CA MET A 60 -0.79 -3.07 1.77
C MET A 60 0.67 -2.61 1.68
N VAL A 61 1.57 -3.51 1.30
CA VAL A 61 2.97 -3.19 0.97
C VAL A 61 3.25 -3.57 -0.47
N ALA A 62 3.79 -2.63 -1.25
CA ALA A 62 4.22 -2.82 -2.63
C ALA A 62 5.74 -2.70 -2.76
N ARG A 63 6.36 -3.66 -3.47
CA ARG A 63 7.78 -3.62 -3.81
C ARG A 63 8.10 -4.38 -5.11
N PRO A 64 9.10 -3.95 -5.90
CA PRO A 64 9.61 -4.74 -7.01
C PRO A 64 10.44 -5.93 -6.49
N SER A 65 10.49 -7.02 -7.28
CA SER A 65 11.23 -8.24 -6.93
C SER A 65 12.76 -8.08 -7.00
N GLY A 66 13.28 -7.02 -7.63
CA GLY A 66 14.72 -6.72 -7.74
C GLY A 66 15.47 -7.58 -8.75
N THR A 67 15.18 -8.89 -8.82
CA THR A 67 15.83 -9.84 -9.74
C THR A 67 14.94 -10.26 -10.91
N GLU A 68 13.63 -9.99 -10.84
CA GLU A 68 12.65 -10.40 -11.84
C GLU A 68 11.67 -9.25 -12.11
N PRO A 69 11.04 -9.18 -13.29
CA PRO A 69 10.04 -8.16 -13.63
C PRO A 69 8.69 -8.43 -12.93
N LYS A 70 8.70 -8.68 -11.61
CA LYS A 70 7.52 -8.97 -10.78
C LYS A 70 7.33 -7.92 -9.68
N LEU A 71 6.08 -7.54 -9.45
CA LEU A 71 5.66 -6.74 -8.30
C LEU A 71 5.22 -7.70 -7.20
N LYS A 72 5.72 -7.49 -5.98
CA LYS A 72 5.26 -8.22 -4.79
C LYS A 72 4.35 -7.30 -4.00
N LEU A 73 3.13 -7.78 -3.77
CA LEU A 73 2.14 -7.14 -2.92
C LEU A 73 1.94 -8.01 -1.68
N TYR A 74 1.93 -7.37 -0.51
CA TYR A 74 1.65 -8.02 0.76
C TYR A 74 0.45 -7.32 1.38
N PHE A 75 -0.54 -8.10 1.81
CA PHE A 75 -1.72 -7.61 2.48
C PHE A 75 -1.71 -8.10 3.93
N SER A 76 -1.97 -7.20 4.87
CA SER A 76 -2.22 -7.52 6.26
C SER A 76 -3.63 -7.06 6.56
N ILE A 77 -4.52 -8.00 6.85
CA ILE A 77 -5.97 -7.77 6.99
C ILE A 77 -6.37 -8.09 8.41
N CYS A 78 -7.10 -7.16 9.03
CA CYS A 78 -7.68 -7.31 10.35
C CYS A 78 -9.19 -7.09 10.24
N ALA A 79 -9.96 -8.02 10.78
CA ALA A 79 -11.42 -7.99 10.83
C ALA A 79 -11.90 -8.85 12.02
N ASP A 80 -13.16 -8.69 12.41
CA ASP A 80 -13.74 -9.39 13.57
C ASP A 80 -13.87 -10.89 13.35
N THR A 81 -14.08 -11.32 12.10
CA THR A 81 -14.22 -12.73 11.73
C THR A 81 -13.36 -13.08 10.52
N GLU A 82 -13.05 -14.37 10.37
CA GLU A 82 -12.37 -14.89 9.18
C GLU A 82 -13.18 -14.63 7.90
N ALA A 83 -14.51 -14.71 7.98
CA ALA A 83 -15.39 -14.45 6.84
C ALA A 83 -15.29 -12.99 6.38
N ASP A 84 -15.29 -12.05 7.31
CA ASP A 84 -15.14 -10.62 7.01
C ASP A 84 -13.75 -10.32 6.45
N ALA A 85 -12.70 -10.94 7.02
CA ALA A 85 -11.34 -10.82 6.53
C ALA A 85 -11.22 -11.29 5.07
N LYS A 86 -11.84 -12.43 4.73
CA LYS A 86 -11.85 -12.95 3.34
C LYS A 86 -12.62 -12.05 2.39
N GLN A 87 -13.76 -11.49 2.80
CA GLN A 87 -14.51 -10.55 1.96
C GLN A 87 -13.69 -9.28 1.70
N LEU A 88 -13.02 -8.77 2.73
CA LEU A 88 -12.17 -7.59 2.59
C LEU A 88 -10.94 -7.86 1.72
N GLU A 89 -10.33 -9.06 1.84
CA GLU A 89 -9.25 -9.49 0.96
C GLU A 89 -9.67 -9.46 -0.51
N MET A 90 -10.84 -10.00 -0.83
CA MET A 90 -11.37 -9.99 -2.20
C MET A 90 -11.55 -8.57 -2.73
N LYS A 91 -12.14 -7.67 -1.94
CA LYS A 91 -12.34 -6.25 -2.34
C LYS A 91 -11.01 -5.54 -2.58
N ILE A 92 -10.05 -5.70 -1.67
CA ILE A 92 -8.71 -5.11 -1.81
C ILE A 92 -8.05 -5.62 -3.09
N LYS A 93 -8.13 -6.92 -3.35
CA LYS A 93 -7.55 -7.52 -4.55
C LYS A 93 -8.18 -6.96 -5.82
N GLU A 94 -9.50 -6.91 -5.90
CA GLU A 94 -10.24 -6.37 -7.05
C GLU A 94 -9.88 -4.90 -7.32
N ASP A 95 -9.77 -4.08 -6.28
CA ASP A 95 -9.43 -2.66 -6.46
C ASP A 95 -7.99 -2.46 -6.92
N ILE A 96 -7.05 -3.24 -6.38
CA ILE A 96 -5.66 -3.15 -6.82
C ILE A 96 -5.49 -3.65 -8.26
N GLU A 97 -6.22 -4.67 -8.67
CA GLU A 97 -6.23 -5.10 -10.08
C GLU A 97 -6.69 -3.97 -11.02
N LYS A 98 -7.70 -3.17 -10.62
CA LYS A 98 -8.13 -1.99 -11.39
C LYS A 98 -7.10 -0.87 -11.43
N VAL A 99 -6.29 -0.71 -10.38
CA VAL A 99 -5.23 0.31 -10.34
C VAL A 99 -4.02 -0.09 -11.17
N LEU A 100 -3.80 -1.39 -11.36
CA LEU A 100 -2.64 -1.93 -12.08
C LEU A 100 -2.87 -2.16 -13.58
N LEU A 101 -4.13 -2.12 -14.03
CA LEU A 101 -4.56 -2.31 -15.43
C LEU A 101 -4.92 -0.97 -16.08
#